data_AF-A0A0Q5DSY6-F1
#
_entry.id   AF-A0A0Q5DSY6-F1
#
_cell.length_a   1.000
_cell.length_b   1.000
_cell.length_c   1.000
_cell.angle_alpha   90.00
_cell.angle_beta   90.00
_cell.angle_gamma   90.00
#
_symmetry.space_group_name_H-M   'P 1'
#
loop_
_entity.id
_entity.type
_entity.pdbx_description
1 polymer ?
#
loop_
_entity_poly.entity_id
_entity_poly.type
_entity_poly.pdbx_seq_one_letter_code
_entity_poly.pdbx_strand_id
1 'polypeptide(L)'
;MDGLPPQQGRTIDLSSTGVSLTFDHKLAVGHMGQVTFELFVDGRGQLVSSRSKVNYCIFSGDQFKIGFTFVNPDAATMAIVNKFVR
;
A
#
# COMPACT_ATOMS: atom_id res chain seq x y z
N MET A 1 4.74 6.98 -6.90
CA MET A 1 3.52 7.74 -7.28
C MET A 1 3.58 8.05 -8.76
N ASP A 2 2.48 8.50 -9.38
CA ASP A 2 2.49 8.82 -10.81
C ASP A 2 3.57 9.84 -11.17
N GLY A 3 4.30 9.56 -12.25
CA GLY A 3 5.42 10.40 -12.71
C GLY A 3 6.69 10.33 -11.86
N LEU A 4 6.70 9.57 -10.75
CA LEU A 4 7.87 9.36 -9.90
C LEU A 4 8.41 7.94 -10.03
N PRO A 5 9.73 7.72 -9.87
CA PRO A 5 10.29 6.38 -9.76
C PRO A 5 9.71 5.62 -8.55
N PRO A 6 9.75 4.28 -8.55
CA PRO A 6 9.42 3.49 -7.37
C PRO A 6 10.31 3.88 -6.20
N GLN A 7 9.70 3.96 -5.01
CA GLN A 7 10.37 4.30 -3.76
C GLN A 7 9.93 3.29 -2.71
N GLN A 8 10.86 2.92 -1.83
CA GLN A 8 10.61 1.91 -0.81
C GLN A 8 9.92 2.53 0.41
N GLY A 9 8.95 1.82 0.96
CA GLY A 9 8.35 2.11 2.26
C GLY A 9 8.28 0.85 3.12
N ARG A 10 8.02 1.01 4.41
CA ARG A 10 7.83 -0.12 5.33
C ARG A 10 6.37 -0.21 5.74
N THR A 11 5.71 -1.32 5.41
CA THR A 11 4.32 -1.57 5.82
C THR A 11 4.17 -1.51 7.35
N ILE A 12 3.13 -0.81 7.82
CA ILE A 12 2.74 -0.76 9.23
C ILE A 12 1.58 -1.73 9.46
N ASP A 13 0.51 -1.58 8.67
CA ASP A 13 -0.67 -2.44 8.70
C ASP A 13 -1.27 -2.62 7.31
N LEU A 14 -2.10 -3.65 7.17
CA LEU A 14 -2.84 -4.00 5.97
C LEU A 14 -4.29 -4.29 6.32
N SER A 15 -5.21 -3.82 5.49
CA SER A 15 -6.64 -4.11 5.54
C SER A 15 -7.09 -4.68 4.19
N SER A 16 -8.34 -5.15 4.10
CA SER A 16 -8.96 -5.57 2.83
C SER A 16 -9.05 -4.44 1.80
N THR A 17 -9.03 -3.17 2.23
CA THR A 17 -9.28 -2.00 1.37
C THR A 17 -8.05 -1.11 1.15
N GLY A 18 -6.93 -1.41 1.79
CA GLY A 18 -5.78 -0.51 1.76
C GLY A 18 -4.66 -0.93 2.69
N VAL A 19 -3.57 -0.19 2.64
CA VAL A 19 -2.33 -0.46 3.38
C VAL A 19 -1.80 0.85 3.94
N SER A 20 -1.19 0.80 5.13
CA SER A 20 -0.39 1.92 5.64
C SER A 20 1.08 1.57 5.71
N LEU A 21 1.94 2.58 5.54
CA LEU A 21 3.39 2.42 5.55
C LEU A 21 4.09 3.63 6.15
N THR A 22 5.34 3.45 6.60
CA THR A 22 6.27 4.56 6.81
C THR A 22 7.06 4.86 5.54
N PHE A 23 7.34 6.15 5.32
CA PHE A 23 7.96 6.67 4.11
C PHE A 23 8.78 7.93 4.40
N ASP A 24 9.89 8.10 3.68
CA ASP A 24 10.83 9.21 3.92
C ASP A 24 10.36 10.53 3.28
N HIS A 25 9.41 10.46 2.35
CA HIS A 25 8.95 11.60 1.59
C HIS A 25 7.49 11.95 1.89
N LYS A 26 7.19 13.25 1.96
CA LYS A 26 5.80 13.71 2.06
C LYS A 26 5.06 13.41 0.77
N LEU A 27 3.84 12.86 0.88
CA LEU A 27 2.90 12.75 -0.24
C LEU A 27 1.65 13.60 0.04
N ALA A 28 1.07 14.17 -1.00
CA ALA A 28 -0.19 14.89 -0.87
C ALA A 28 -1.38 13.92 -0.84
N VAL A 29 -2.38 14.24 -0.02
CA VAL A 29 -3.65 13.50 0.00
C VAL A 29 -4.33 13.59 -1.37
N GLY A 30 -4.91 12.49 -1.82
CA GLY A 30 -5.52 12.37 -3.13
C GLY A 30 -4.55 12.03 -4.26
N HIS A 31 -3.23 12.09 -4.05
CA HIS A 31 -2.27 11.63 -5.05
C HIS A 31 -2.48 10.15 -5.36
N MET A 32 -2.36 9.83 -6.65
CA MET A 32 -2.55 8.49 -7.18
C MET A 32 -1.20 7.85 -7.53
N GLY A 33 -1.14 6.54 -7.41
CA GLY A 33 0.06 5.78 -7.75
C GLY A 33 -0.21 4.27 -7.76
N GLN A 34 0.86 3.51 -7.95
CA GLN A 34 0.85 2.06 -7.74
C GLN A 34 1.49 1.75 -6.39
N VAL A 35 0.88 0.85 -5.64
CA VAL A 35 1.47 0.23 -4.45
C VAL A 35 1.67 -1.23 -4.76
N THR A 36 2.90 -1.70 -4.57
CA THR A 36 3.29 -3.07 -4.87
C THR A 36 4.05 -3.64 -3.68
N PHE A 37 3.66 -4.83 -3.22
CA PHE A 37 4.27 -5.53 -2.10
C PHE A 37 4.06 -7.04 -2.24
N GLU A 38 4.84 -7.81 -1.50
CA GLU A 38 4.72 -9.27 -1.46
C GLU A 38 4.01 -9.71 -0.18
N LEU A 39 3.08 -10.66 -0.30
CA LEU A 39 2.44 -11.34 0.81
C LEU A 39 2.82 -12.81 0.80
N PHE A 40 3.16 -13.37 1.96
CA PHE A 40 3.32 -14.81 2.12
C PHE A 40 1.98 -15.43 2.50
N VAL A 41 1.39 -16.19 1.57
CA VAL A 41 0.11 -16.89 1.75
C VAL A 41 0.32 -18.36 1.38
N ASP A 42 -0.11 -19.28 2.25
CA ASP A 42 0.10 -20.73 2.11
C ASP A 42 1.56 -21.13 1.85
N GLY A 43 2.51 -20.44 2.47
CA GLY A 43 3.95 -20.70 2.30
C GLY A 43 4.51 -20.26 0.94
N ARG A 44 3.76 -19.47 0.15
CA ARG A 44 4.23 -18.91 -1.12
C ARG A 44 4.15 -17.39 -1.12
N GLY A 45 5.17 -16.76 -1.66
CA GLY A 45 5.17 -15.33 -1.97
C GLY A 45 4.19 -15.02 -3.09
N GLN A 46 3.30 -14.07 -2.86
CA GLN A 46 2.29 -13.57 -3.80
C GLN A 46 2.50 -12.08 -3.99
N LEU A 47 2.77 -11.66 -5.22
CA LEU A 47 2.89 -10.24 -5.55
C LEU A 47 1.51 -9.60 -5.59
N VAL A 48 1.32 -8.58 -4.76
CA VAL A 48 0.16 -7.70 -4.79
C VAL A 48 0.56 -6.41 -5.45
N SER A 49 -0.19 -5.99 -6.48
CA SER A 49 -0.02 -4.68 -7.10
C SER A 49 -1.39 -4.03 -7.27
N SER A 50 -1.57 -2.83 -6.72
CA SER A 50 -2.85 -2.15 -6.77
C SER A 50 -2.69 -0.65 -7.00
N ARG A 51 -3.51 -0.14 -7.92
CA ARG A 51 -3.73 1.30 -8.07
C ARG A 51 -4.23 1.82 -6.73
N SER A 52 -3.60 2.87 -6.22
CA SER A 52 -3.86 3.34 -4.87
C SER A 52 -3.91 4.86 -4.80
N LYS A 53 -4.72 5.37 -3.86
CA LYS A 53 -4.85 6.78 -3.56
C LYS A 53 -4.35 7.06 -2.15
N VAL A 54 -3.57 8.12 -1.96
CA VAL A 54 -3.16 8.59 -0.62
C VAL A 54 -4.40 9.10 0.12
N ASN A 55 -4.72 8.48 1.25
CA ASN A 55 -5.83 8.86 2.13
C ASN A 55 -5.37 9.86 3.21
N TYR A 56 -4.19 9.63 3.80
CA TYR A 56 -3.57 10.54 4.76
C TYR A 56 -2.04 10.48 4.65
N CYS A 57 -1.37 11.54 5.12
CA CYS A 57 0.09 11.61 5.27
C CYS A 57 0.40 12.41 6.54
N ILE A 58 0.95 11.74 7.56
CA ILE A 58 1.17 12.30 8.90
C ILE A 58 2.66 12.18 9.22
N PHE A 59 3.32 13.30 9.55
CA PHE A 59 4.69 13.26 10.06
C PHE A 59 4.68 12.75 11.50
N SER A 60 5.41 11.67 11.79
CA SER A 60 5.40 10.99 13.08
C SER A 60 6.78 10.42 13.38
N GLY A 61 7.54 11.07 14.26
CA GLY A 61 8.93 10.73 14.52
C GLY A 61 9.84 11.33 13.46
N ASP A 62 10.58 10.50 12.75
CA ASP A 62 11.50 10.84 11.66
C ASP A 62 10.94 10.54 10.26
N GLN A 63 9.77 9.90 10.17
CA GLN A 63 9.15 9.46 8.92
C GLN A 63 7.69 9.92 8.78
N PHE A 64 7.17 9.83 7.56
CA PHE A 64 5.75 10.00 7.26
C PHE A 64 5.00 8.67 7.34
N LYS A 65 3.93 8.62 8.12
CA LYS A 65 2.93 7.55 8.05
C LYS A 65 1.94 7.88 6.95
N ILE A 66 1.82 7.00 5.98
CA ILE A 66 0.98 7.19 4.80
C ILE A 66 -0.03 6.07 4.72
N GLY A 67 -1.31 6.41 4.68
CA GLY A 67 -2.39 5.47 4.40
C GLY A 67 -2.76 5.51 2.94
N PHE A 68 -2.83 4.35 2.30
CA PHE A 68 -3.28 4.17 0.93
C PHE A 68 -4.61 3.41 0.90
N THR A 69 -5.54 3.86 0.06
CA THR A 69 -6.75 3.12 -0.28
C THR A 69 -6.56 2.49 -1.65
N PHE A 70 -6.85 1.20 -1.78
CA PHE A 70 -6.87 0.51 -3.07
C PHE A 70 -8.01 1.03 -3.95
N VAL A 71 -7.73 1.19 -5.23
CA VAL A 71 -8.65 1.77 -6.22
C VAL A 71 -8.92 0.70 -7.26
N ASN A 72 -10.12 0.13 -7.19
CA ASN A 72 -10.59 -0.95 -8.07
C ASN A 72 -9.56 -2.09 -8.22
N PRO A 73 -9.07 -2.69 -7.12
CA PRO A 73 -8.18 -3.85 -7.20
C PRO A 73 -8.85 -4.98 -7.98
N ASP A 74 -8.07 -5.73 -8.75
CA ASP A 74 -8.58 -6.89 -9.46
C ASP A 74 -9.01 -8.00 -8.48
N ALA A 75 -9.79 -8.96 -8.99
CA ALA A 75 -10.35 -10.04 -8.19
C ALA A 75 -9.25 -10.92 -7.54
N ALA A 76 -8.11 -11.09 -8.20
CA ALA A 76 -6.99 -11.87 -7.69
C ALA A 76 -6.33 -11.18 -6.49
N THR A 77 -6.04 -9.89 -6.61
CA THR A 77 -5.52 -9.03 -5.54
C THR A 77 -6.47 -9.03 -4.35
N MET A 78 -7.77 -8.82 -4.59
CA MET A 78 -8.76 -8.86 -3.53
C MET A 78 -8.81 -10.21 -2.83
N ALA A 79 -8.76 -11.33 -3.56
CA ALA A 79 -8.78 -12.66 -2.97
C ALA A 79 -7.54 -12.92 -2.09
N ILE A 80 -6.34 -12.54 -2.57
CA ILE A 80 -5.07 -12.73 -1.84
C ILE A 80 -5.05 -11.87 -0.58
N VAL A 81 -5.38 -10.57 -0.68
CA VAL A 81 -5.39 -9.66 0.47
C VAL A 81 -6.43 -10.12 1.50
N ASN A 82 -7.66 -10.45 1.07
CA ASN A 82 -8.70 -10.92 1.99
C ASN A 82 -8.33 -12.25 2.66
N LYS A 83 -7.57 -13.11 1.99
CA LYS A 83 -7.06 -14.34 2.59
C LYS A 83 -5.97 -14.08 3.61
N PHE A 84 -5.10 -13.09 3.38
CA PHE A 84 -4.01 -12.75 4.30
C PHE A 84 -4.51 -12.05 5.58
N VAL A 85 -5.52 -11.18 5.48
CA VAL A 85 -6.02 -10.38 6.60
C VAL A 85 -7.00 -11.17 7.50
N ARG A 86 -7.36 -12.40 7.12
CA ARG A 86 -8.31 -13.27 7.85
C ARG A 86 -7.62 -14.25 8.79
#